data_AF-A0AAI8BEG8-F1
#
_entry.id   AF-A0AAI8BEG8-F1
#
_cell.length_a   1.000
_cell.length_b   1.000
_cell.length_c   1.000
_cell.angle_alpha   90.00
_cell.angle_beta   90.00
_cell.angle_gamma   90.00
#
_symmetry.space_group_name_H-M   'P 1'
#
loop_
_entity.id
_entity.type
_entity.pdbx_description
1 polymer ?
#
loop_
_entity_poly.entity_id
_entity_poly.type
_entity_poly.pdbx_seq_one_letter_code
_entity_poly.pdbx_strand_id
1 'polypeptide(L)'
;MLGYDKSINLGFDAALVHDDIISWISLNSSKPERNTPSCLVIHSSNQWADNHINDNREEILEIIFERAKKILNIDLDNPQYKTLHTWRYANIQKQNTPNYFIDINQKIAACGNWYIKGRVESAFTSTFKLANQITKNLS
;
A
#
# COMPACT_ATOMS: atom_id res chain seq x y z
N MET A 1 0.59 -6.59 -9.55
CA MET A 1 0.92 -7.93 -9.01
C MET A 1 1.22 -8.83 -10.18
N LEU A 2 2.25 -9.66 -10.04
CA LEU A 2 2.71 -10.63 -11.03
C LEU A 2 2.69 -12.01 -10.38
N GLY A 3 2.09 -12.99 -11.06
CA GLY A 3 2.06 -14.39 -10.64
C GLY A 3 2.79 -15.26 -11.66
N TYR A 4 3.58 -16.20 -11.15
CA TYR A 4 4.40 -17.12 -11.94
C TYR A 4 4.15 -18.55 -11.46
N ASP A 5 4.28 -19.52 -12.36
CA ASP A 5 4.25 -20.95 -12.00
C ASP A 5 5.60 -21.47 -11.51
N LYS A 6 6.67 -20.72 -11.79
CA LYS A 6 8.04 -21.05 -11.42
C LYS A 6 8.50 -20.19 -10.25
N SER A 7 9.50 -20.69 -9.52
CA SER A 7 10.16 -19.90 -8.49
C SER A 7 11.04 -18.82 -9.12
N ILE A 8 10.91 -17.59 -8.63
CA ILE A 8 11.76 -16.44 -8.91
C ILE A 8 12.64 -16.22 -7.69
N ASN A 9 13.95 -16.23 -7.91
CA ASN A 9 14.93 -15.89 -6.89
C ASN A 9 15.37 -14.42 -7.04
N LEU A 10 14.84 -13.55 -6.18
CA LEU A 10 15.24 -12.14 -6.12
C LEU A 10 16.51 -11.92 -5.27
N GLY A 11 16.93 -12.90 -4.47
CA GLY A 11 17.95 -12.73 -3.43
C GLY A 11 17.46 -11.96 -2.19
N PHE A 12 16.19 -11.53 -2.17
CA PHE A 12 15.53 -10.85 -1.05
C PHE A 12 14.02 -11.07 -1.08
N ASP A 13 13.36 -10.93 0.07
CA ASP A 13 11.89 -11.04 0.18
C ASP A 13 11.18 -9.71 -0.08
N ALA A 14 11.82 -8.59 0.25
CA ALA A 14 11.29 -7.26 0.02
C ALA A 14 12.41 -6.24 -0.15
N ALA A 15 12.15 -5.22 -0.96
CA ALA A 15 13.03 -4.10 -1.18
C ALA A 15 12.25 -2.78 -1.12
N LEU A 16 12.80 -1.82 -0.38
CA LEU A 16 12.52 -0.41 -0.57
C LEU A 16 13.32 0.05 -1.79
N VAL A 17 12.64 0.68 -2.74
CA VAL A 17 13.21 1.05 -4.02
C VAL A 17 13.30 2.58 -4.09
N HIS A 18 14.50 3.09 -4.39
CA HIS A 18 14.74 4.51 -4.63
C HIS A 18 14.64 4.80 -6.13
N ASP A 19 13.40 4.88 -6.63
CA ASP A 19 13.07 5.18 -8.02
C ASP A 19 11.86 6.13 -8.09
N ASP A 20 11.75 6.89 -9.17
CA ASP A 20 10.66 7.85 -9.36
C ASP A 20 9.32 7.14 -9.57
N ILE A 21 9.32 5.97 -10.21
CA ILE A 21 8.10 5.21 -10.55
C ILE A 21 7.79 4.19 -9.46
N ILE A 22 8.76 3.38 -9.02
CA ILE A 22 8.56 2.26 -8.08
C ILE A 22 9.15 2.57 -6.72
N SER A 23 8.37 2.36 -5.65
CA SER A 23 8.84 2.58 -4.27
C SER A 23 9.05 1.30 -3.47
N TRP A 24 8.43 0.20 -3.89
CA TRP A 24 8.49 -1.06 -3.16
C TRP A 24 8.29 -2.26 -4.08
N ILE A 25 9.06 -3.31 -3.81
CA ILE A 25 8.88 -4.63 -4.41
C ILE A 25 8.92 -5.67 -3.29
N SER A 26 8.04 -6.67 -3.35
CA SER A 26 8.08 -7.81 -2.43
C SER A 26 7.64 -9.09 -3.08
N LEU A 27 8.25 -10.20 -2.63
CA LEU A 27 7.81 -11.54 -2.88
C LEU A 27 6.66 -11.86 -1.91
N ASN A 28 5.43 -11.72 -2.39
CA ASN A 28 4.24 -11.99 -1.59
C ASN A 28 4.12 -13.46 -1.18
N SER A 29 4.72 -14.37 -1.96
CA SER A 29 4.77 -15.81 -1.67
C SER A 29 5.74 -16.19 -0.54
N SER A 30 6.66 -15.33 -0.11
CA SER A 30 7.52 -15.63 1.05
C SER A 30 6.89 -15.23 2.39
N LYS A 31 5.71 -14.63 2.38
CA LYS A 31 4.94 -14.38 3.61
C LYS A 31 4.52 -15.70 4.26
N PRO A 32 4.40 -15.75 5.61
CA PRO A 32 3.96 -16.96 6.31
C PRO A 32 2.67 -17.55 5.72
N GLU A 33 2.62 -18.87 5.66
CA GLU A 33 1.43 -19.64 5.23
C GLU A 33 0.99 -19.38 3.77
N ARG A 34 1.91 -18.93 2.91
CA ARG A 34 1.68 -18.82 1.47
C ARG A 34 2.30 -20.02 0.74
N ASN A 35 1.45 -20.99 0.38
CA ASN A 35 1.84 -22.18 -0.39
C ASN A 35 1.56 -22.00 -1.89
N THR A 36 1.99 -20.89 -2.47
CA THR A 36 1.88 -20.62 -3.91
C THR A 36 3.28 -20.54 -4.51
N PRO A 37 3.46 -20.75 -5.83
CA PRO A 37 4.70 -20.36 -6.48
C PRO A 37 4.88 -18.82 -6.42
N SER A 38 5.85 -18.28 -7.16
CA SER A 38 6.26 -16.88 -6.99
C SER A 38 5.17 -15.87 -7.34
N CYS A 39 4.86 -15.02 -6.36
CA CYS A 39 3.96 -13.89 -6.51
C CYS A 39 4.68 -12.60 -6.13
N LEU A 40 4.86 -11.69 -7.08
CA LEU A 40 5.47 -10.39 -6.83
C LEU A 40 4.40 -9.30 -6.68
N VAL A 41 4.56 -8.48 -5.65
CA VAL A 41 3.80 -7.25 -5.46
C VAL A 41 4.76 -6.07 -5.63
N ILE A 42 4.40 -5.18 -6.54
CA ILE A 42 5.15 -3.98 -6.89
C ILE A 42 4.22 -2.80 -6.60
N HIS A 43 4.71 -1.82 -5.84
CA HIS A 43 4.02 -0.56 -5.62
C HIS A 43 4.78 0.57 -6.29
N SER A 44 4.03 1.44 -6.96
CA SER A 44 4.56 2.70 -7.44
C SER A 44 4.91 3.63 -6.28
N SER A 45 5.64 4.71 -6.55
CA SER A 45 5.74 5.85 -5.65
C SER A 45 4.38 6.56 -5.55
N ASN A 46 4.11 7.20 -4.41
CA ASN A 46 2.86 7.97 -4.25
C ASN A 46 2.77 9.10 -5.27
N GLN A 47 3.87 9.83 -5.49
CA GLN A 47 3.90 10.96 -6.44
C GLN A 47 3.59 10.49 -7.87
N TRP A 48 4.15 9.36 -8.30
CA TRP A 48 3.86 8.82 -9.61
C TRP A 48 2.40 8.35 -9.71
N ALA A 49 1.89 7.68 -8.67
CA ALA A 49 0.50 7.24 -8.62
C ALA A 49 -0.49 8.42 -8.72
N ASP A 50 -0.23 9.52 -8.00
CA ASP A 50 -1.07 10.72 -8.01
C ASP A 50 -1.14 11.35 -9.41
N ASN A 51 -0.01 11.39 -10.11
CA ASN A 51 0.08 11.97 -11.45
C ASN A 51 -0.62 11.12 -12.53
N HIS A 52 -0.68 9.81 -12.36
CA HIS A 52 -1.16 8.87 -13.38
C HIS A 52 -2.46 8.15 -12.98
N ILE A 53 -3.17 8.66 -11.96
CA ILE A 53 -4.29 7.94 -11.34
C ILE A 53 -5.49 7.73 -12.28
N ASN A 54 -5.64 8.58 -13.30
CA ASN A 54 -6.73 8.54 -14.26
C ASN A 54 -6.28 8.07 -15.66
N ASP A 55 -5.03 7.66 -15.80
CA ASP A 55 -4.46 7.26 -17.08
C ASP A 55 -4.93 5.85 -17.49
N ASN A 56 -4.66 5.48 -18.74
CA ASN A 56 -5.02 4.16 -19.24
C ASN A 56 -4.33 3.05 -18.42
N ARG A 57 -5.13 2.11 -17.94
CA ARG A 57 -4.68 1.10 -16.96
C ARG A 57 -3.72 0.08 -17.57
N GLU A 58 -3.94 -0.28 -18.83
CA GLU A 58 -3.09 -1.21 -19.56
C GLU A 58 -1.71 -0.60 -19.80
N GLU A 59 -1.65 0.67 -20.21
CA GLU A 59 -0.39 1.41 -20.40
C GLU A 59 0.40 1.54 -19.08
N ILE A 60 -0.27 1.93 -17.99
CA ILE A 60 0.33 2.04 -16.65
C ILE A 60 0.88 0.69 -16.17
N LEU A 61 0.16 -0.40 -16.43
CA LEU A 61 0.60 -1.74 -16.08
C LEU A 61 1.88 -2.13 -16.84
N GLU A 62 1.97 -1.81 -18.13
CA GLU A 62 3.18 -2.06 -18.93
C GLU A 62 4.36 -1.19 -18.48
N ILE A 63 4.15 0.10 -18.20
CA ILE A 63 5.20 1.00 -17.71
C ILE A 63 5.81 0.50 -16.40
N ILE A 64 4.97 0.16 -15.42
CA ILE A 64 5.44 -0.38 -14.13
C ILE A 64 6.16 -1.72 -14.34
N PHE A 65 5.63 -2.59 -15.19
CA PHE A 65 6.23 -3.90 -15.46
C PHE A 65 7.63 -3.78 -16.07
N GLU A 66 7.78 -2.96 -17.11
CA GLU A 66 9.07 -2.72 -17.77
C GLU A 66 10.06 -1.99 -16.85
N ARG A 67 9.57 -1.08 -15.98
CA ARG A 67 10.44 -0.46 -14.98
C ARG A 67 10.92 -1.48 -13.94
N ALA A 68 10.06 -2.38 -13.49
CA ALA A 68 10.43 -3.43 -12.54
C ALA A 68 11.50 -4.38 -13.10
N LYS A 69 11.39 -4.77 -14.37
CA LYS A 69 12.43 -5.56 -15.07
C LYS A 69 13.79 -4.87 -15.02
N LYS A 70 13.83 -3.58 -15.36
CA LYS A 70 15.06 -2.78 -15.35
C LYS A 70 15.67 -2.65 -13.95
N ILE A 71 14.84 -2.48 -12.92
CA ILE A 71 15.32 -2.32 -11.54
C ILE A 71 15.85 -3.64 -10.98
N LEU A 72 15.13 -4.74 -11.18
CA LEU A 72 15.53 -6.04 -10.64
C LEU A 72 16.68 -6.68 -11.43
N ASN A 73 16.87 -6.28 -12.69
CA ASN A 73 17.89 -6.81 -13.58
C ASN A 73 17.86 -8.36 -13.68
N ILE A 74 16.65 -8.90 -13.69
CA ILE A 74 16.36 -10.33 -13.89
C ILE A 74 15.27 -10.49 -14.94
N ASP A 75 15.15 -11.72 -15.45
CA ASP A 75 14.04 -12.09 -16.31
C ASP A 75 12.73 -12.20 -15.49
N LEU A 76 11.80 -11.27 -15.75
CA LEU A 76 10.43 -11.29 -15.22
C LEU A 76 9.40 -11.64 -16.31
N ASP A 77 9.84 -12.04 -17.49
CA ASP A 77 8.95 -12.24 -18.64
C ASP A 77 8.01 -13.43 -18.43
N ASN A 78 6.90 -13.40 -19.17
CA ASN A 78 5.87 -14.43 -19.18
C ASN A 78 5.20 -14.71 -17.81
N PRO A 79 4.75 -13.68 -17.05
CA PRO A 79 3.91 -13.93 -15.89
C PRO A 79 2.60 -14.60 -16.33
N GLN A 80 2.18 -15.65 -15.61
CA GLN A 80 0.88 -16.31 -15.83
C GLN A 80 -0.29 -15.46 -15.36
N TYR A 81 -0.01 -14.53 -14.44
CA TYR A 81 -0.99 -13.58 -13.96
C TYR A 81 -0.36 -12.20 -13.86
N LYS A 82 -1.05 -11.19 -14.39
CA LYS A 82 -0.64 -9.79 -14.37
C LYS A 82 -1.85 -8.93 -14.05
N THR A 83 -1.78 -8.13 -13.00
CA THR A 83 -2.89 -7.23 -12.63
C THR A 83 -2.40 -5.92 -12.02
N LEU A 84 -3.20 -4.88 -12.21
CA LEU A 84 -3.02 -3.55 -11.65
C LEU A 84 -4.20 -3.22 -10.73
N HIS A 85 -3.93 -2.61 -9.58
CA HIS A 85 -4.96 -2.03 -8.73
C HIS A 85 -4.57 -0.61 -8.34
N THR A 86 -5.55 0.30 -8.33
CA THR A 86 -5.36 1.73 -8.05
C THR A 86 -6.05 2.10 -6.76
N TRP A 87 -5.30 2.57 -5.77
CA TRP A 87 -5.79 2.96 -4.46
C TRP A 87 -5.80 4.48 -4.34
N ARG A 88 -6.91 5.14 -4.69
CA ARG A 88 -6.99 6.62 -4.69
C ARG A 88 -6.70 7.27 -3.34
N TYR A 89 -7.07 6.59 -2.25
CA TYR A 89 -6.86 7.08 -0.89
C TYR A 89 -5.90 6.15 -0.13
N ALA A 90 -4.79 5.79 -0.77
CA ALA A 90 -3.84 4.80 -0.24
C ALA A 90 -3.09 5.27 1.02
N ASN A 91 -2.70 6.54 1.03
CA ASN A 91 -1.74 7.05 2.00
C ASN A 91 -1.91 8.55 2.19
N ILE A 92 -1.40 9.07 3.31
CA ILE A 92 -1.40 10.48 3.64
C ILE A 92 -0.17 10.80 4.48
N GLN A 93 0.34 12.01 4.29
CA GLN A 93 1.44 12.52 5.10
C GLN A 93 1.05 12.64 6.57
N LYS A 94 2.05 12.76 7.43
CA LYS A 94 1.83 12.99 8.86
C LYS A 94 1.01 14.26 9.05
N GLN A 95 -0.06 14.16 9.84
CA GLN A 95 -0.92 15.28 10.19
C GLN A 95 -0.50 15.90 11.52
N ASN A 96 -0.74 17.20 11.66
CA ASN A 96 -0.56 17.96 12.89
C ASN A 96 -1.93 18.32 13.51
N THR A 97 -2.87 17.38 13.47
CA THR A 97 -4.24 17.51 13.97
C THR A 97 -4.43 16.71 15.26
N PRO A 98 -5.54 16.91 16.00
CA PRO A 98 -5.99 15.94 17.00
C PRO A 98 -6.08 14.53 16.40
N ASN A 99 -5.83 13.50 17.22
CA ASN A 99 -5.73 12.11 16.74
C ASN A 99 -7.08 11.49 16.29
N TYR A 100 -8.18 12.19 16.47
CA TYR A 100 -9.55 11.80 16.13
C TYR A 100 -10.43 13.06 16.19
N PHE A 101 -11.66 12.96 15.68
CA PHE A 101 -12.70 13.97 15.82
C PHE A 101 -13.83 13.44 16.70
N ILE A 102 -14.36 14.32 17.56
CA ILE A 102 -15.56 14.05 18.36
C ILE A 102 -16.31 15.36 18.60
N ASP A 103 -17.62 15.32 18.37
CA ASP A 103 -18.59 16.33 18.76
C ASP A 103 -19.62 15.65 19.66
N ILE A 104 -19.52 15.92 20.96
CA ILE A 104 -20.38 15.32 21.99
C ILE A 104 -21.83 15.81 21.87
N ASN A 105 -22.02 17.08 21.52
CA ASN A 105 -23.34 17.69 21.44
C ASN A 105 -24.14 17.08 20.28
N GLN A 106 -23.48 16.90 19.14
CA GLN A 106 -24.08 16.29 17.96
C GLN A 106 -24.03 14.76 17.97
N LYS A 107 -23.31 14.15 18.92
CA LYS A 107 -23.06 12.70 19.00
C LYS A 107 -22.40 12.14 17.73
N ILE A 108 -21.48 12.90 17.15
CA ILE A 108 -20.74 12.53 15.95
C ILE A 108 -19.28 12.33 16.32
N ALA A 109 -18.66 11.29 15.79
CA ALA A 109 -17.23 11.06 15.95
C ALA A 109 -16.63 10.43 14.69
N ALA A 110 -15.36 10.68 14.46
CA ALA A 110 -14.61 10.08 13.36
C ALA A 110 -13.18 9.73 13.79
N CYS A 111 -12.70 8.58 13.31
CA CYS A 111 -11.34 8.11 13.53
C CYS A 111 -10.79 7.50 12.24
N GLY A 112 -9.48 7.30 12.20
CA GLY A 112 -8.80 6.70 11.07
C GLY A 112 -7.32 7.05 11.03
N ASN A 113 -6.56 6.34 10.21
CA ASN A 113 -5.13 6.61 9.99
C ASN A 113 -4.87 8.07 9.58
N TRP A 114 -5.81 8.66 8.83
CA TRP A 114 -5.74 10.01 8.29
C TRP A 114 -5.72 11.13 9.34
N TYR A 115 -5.99 10.85 10.63
CA TYR A 115 -5.75 11.82 11.71
C TYR A 115 -4.31 11.88 12.20
N ILE A 116 -3.46 10.93 11.82
CA ILE A 116 -2.08 10.82 12.34
C ILE A 116 -1.06 10.71 11.20
N LYS A 117 -1.10 9.61 10.44
CA LYS A 117 -0.28 9.32 9.24
C LYS A 117 -0.83 8.05 8.59
N GLY A 118 -0.62 7.86 7.28
CA GLY A 118 -1.12 6.67 6.57
C GLY A 118 -0.38 5.37 6.95
N ARG A 119 -0.70 4.81 8.13
CA ARG A 119 -0.20 3.53 8.64
C ARG A 119 -1.31 2.77 9.36
N VAL A 120 -1.22 1.44 9.38
CA VAL A 120 -2.17 0.57 10.10
C VAL A 120 -2.19 0.91 11.60
N GLU A 121 -1.02 1.07 12.22
CA GLU A 121 -0.88 1.45 13.64
C GLU A 121 -1.58 2.79 13.95
N SER A 122 -1.55 3.72 13.01
CA SER A 122 -2.20 5.02 13.14
C SER A 122 -3.72 4.92 13.10
N ALA A 123 -4.28 4.05 12.26
CA ALA A 123 -5.72 3.75 12.30
C ALA A 123 -6.12 3.22 13.67
N PHE A 124 -5.42 2.19 14.16
CA PHE A 124 -5.69 1.60 15.47
C PHE A 124 -5.58 2.64 16.58
N THR A 125 -4.52 3.43 16.60
CA THR A 125 -4.27 4.44 17.64
C THR A 125 -5.36 5.52 17.64
N SER A 126 -5.78 6.00 16.47
CA SER A 126 -6.86 6.97 16.34
C SER A 126 -8.16 6.42 16.93
N THR A 127 -8.55 5.20 16.52
CA THR A 127 -9.76 4.53 17.00
C THR A 127 -9.71 4.26 18.51
N PHE A 128 -8.61 3.73 19.02
CA PHE A 128 -8.45 3.40 20.44
C PHE A 128 -8.59 4.64 21.33
N LYS A 129 -7.94 5.75 20.93
CA LYS A 129 -8.04 7.02 21.66
C LYS A 129 -9.47 7.58 21.64
N LEU A 130 -10.15 7.51 20.50
CA LEU A 130 -11.54 7.95 20.38
C LEU A 130 -12.47 7.11 21.26
N ALA A 131 -12.36 5.79 21.21
CA ALA A 131 -13.19 4.88 22.01
C ALA A 131 -13.06 5.19 23.51
N ASN A 132 -11.83 5.39 24.00
CA ASN A 132 -11.60 5.77 25.40
C ASN A 132 -12.23 7.12 25.78
N GLN A 133 -12.30 8.08 24.86
CA GLN A 133 -13.00 9.34 25.13
C GLN A 133 -14.51 9.17 25.17
N ILE A 134 -15.08 8.40 24.24
CA ILE A 134 -16.52 8.14 24.21
C ILE A 134 -16.95 7.48 25.54
N THR A 135 -16.23 6.45 26.00
CA THR A 135 -16.54 5.75 27.26
C THR A 135 -16.54 6.69 28.47
N LYS A 136 -15.62 7.67 28.52
CA LYS A 136 -15.56 8.66 29.61
C LYS A 136 -16.72 9.66 29.61
N ASN A 137 -17.36 9.89 28.46
CA ASN A 137 -18.47 10.83 28.33
C ASN A 137 -19.85 10.15 28.41
N LEU A 138 -19.87 8.81 28.51
CA LEU A 138 -21.08 8.00 28.69
C LEU A 138 -21.31 7.56 30.14
N SER A 139 -20.35 7.82 31.04
CA SER A 139 -20.47 7.67 32.49
C SER A 139 -20.98 8.96 33.12
#